data_AF-A0A1N6V7E5-F1
#
_entry.id   AF-A0A1N6V7E5-F1
#
_cell.length_a   1.000
_cell.length_b   1.000
_cell.length_c   1.000
_cell.angle_alpha   90.00
_cell.angle_beta   90.00
_cell.angle_gamma   90.00
#
_symmetry.space_group_name_H-M   'P 1'
#
loop_
_entity.id
_entity.type
_entity.pdbx_description
1 polymer ?
#
loop_
_entity_poly.entity_id
_entity_poly.type
_entity_poly.pdbx_seq_one_letter_code
_entity_poly.pdbx_strand_id
1 'polypeptide(L)'
;MIGEGKGFADSLVPLQCYEPHVTAVIPRHRYNQFQSSLSTEEKFERVMEQVQTFTGLDVRMEVARMLAFDALILNEDRHTNNILFLYDPFEKTWQLTPLFDNGLSLLSDEKDYTSGTPLSILKRKVKAKPFNSHFSKQLSLYKGPPFIDIDTFFTKLAQTTVDFGRAKQVFEYGRTH
;
A
#
# COMPACT_ATOMS: atom_id res chain seq x y z
N MET A 1 17.67 -37.85 7.53
CA MET A 1 18.18 -36.91 8.54
C MET A 1 18.63 -35.67 7.80
N ILE A 2 17.79 -34.63 7.81
CA ILE A 2 18.07 -33.36 7.15
C ILE A 2 18.11 -32.34 8.28
N GLY A 3 19.24 -31.65 8.39
CA GLY A 3 19.65 -30.88 9.56
C GLY A 3 18.74 -29.69 9.84
N GLU A 4 18.57 -29.42 11.14
CA GLU A 4 17.95 -28.22 11.68
C GLU A 4 18.77 -26.98 11.27
N GLY A 5 18.30 -26.26 10.26
CA GLY A 5 18.64 -24.86 10.01
C GLY A 5 17.56 -23.97 10.62
N LYS A 6 17.62 -23.72 11.94
CA LYS A 6 16.78 -22.69 12.58
C LYS A 6 17.27 -21.31 12.14
N GLY A 7 16.63 -20.73 11.13
CA GLY A 7 16.92 -19.38 10.67
C GLY A 7 15.96 -18.88 9.60
N PHE A 8 15.09 -17.93 9.99
CA PHE A 8 14.57 -16.84 9.13
C PHE A 8 13.65 -17.13 7.92
N ALA A 9 13.38 -18.37 7.53
CA ALA A 9 12.63 -18.68 6.29
C ALA A 9 11.09 -18.46 6.31
N ASP A 10 10.47 -18.16 7.45
CA ASP A 10 8.99 -18.14 7.60
C ASP A 10 8.35 -16.74 7.48
N SER A 11 8.72 -15.93 6.48
CA SER A 11 8.33 -14.50 6.39
C SER A 11 7.11 -14.19 5.51
N LEU A 12 6.57 -15.18 4.79
CA LEU A 12 5.28 -15.09 4.09
C LEU A 12 4.42 -16.28 4.51
N VAL A 13 3.18 -16.02 4.94
CA VAL A 13 2.25 -17.08 5.36
C VAL A 13 1.26 -17.31 4.21
N PRO A 14 1.18 -18.54 3.66
CA PRO A 14 0.12 -18.89 2.72
C PRO A 14 -1.25 -18.73 3.38
N LEU A 15 -2.10 -17.89 2.81
CA LEU A 15 -3.55 -17.95 3.01
C LEU A 15 -4.09 -18.99 2.03
N GLN A 16 -4.60 -20.08 2.59
CA GLN A 16 -5.20 -21.15 1.80
C GLN A 16 -6.59 -20.69 1.35
N CYS A 17 -6.71 -20.24 0.10
CA CYS A 17 -7.99 -20.01 -0.56
C CYS A 17 -8.29 -21.21 -1.49
N TYR A 18 -9.55 -21.64 -1.52
CA TYR A 18 -10.05 -22.64 -2.49
C TYR A 18 -10.11 -21.99 -3.88
N GLU A 19 -9.75 -22.73 -4.96
CA GLU A 19 -9.47 -22.31 -6.36
C GLU A 19 -7.96 -22.06 -6.63
N PRO A 20 -7.41 -22.25 -7.85
CA PRO A 20 -6.07 -22.80 -8.08
C PRO A 20 -4.89 -21.90 -7.69
N HIS A 21 -5.10 -20.74 -7.09
CA HIS A 21 -4.05 -19.81 -6.68
C HIS A 21 -3.88 -19.80 -5.17
N VAL A 22 -2.63 -19.94 -4.71
CA VAL A 22 -2.30 -19.74 -3.30
C VAL A 22 -1.99 -18.25 -3.09
N THR A 23 -2.67 -17.63 -2.14
CA THR A 23 -2.41 -16.23 -1.76
C THR A 23 -1.37 -16.20 -0.65
N ALA A 24 -0.38 -15.31 -0.70
CA ALA A 24 0.52 -15.07 0.42
C ALA A 24 0.46 -13.62 0.89
N VAL A 25 0.50 -13.44 2.22
CA VAL A 25 0.55 -12.13 2.90
C VAL A 25 1.90 -11.92 3.57
N ILE A 26 2.32 -10.66 3.67
CA ILE A 26 3.42 -10.22 4.54
C ILE A 26 2.91 -10.12 6.00
N PRO A 27 3.20 -11.09 6.88
CA PRO A 27 2.53 -11.23 8.18
C PRO A 27 2.86 -10.09 9.15
N ARG A 28 1.81 -9.45 9.68
CA ARG A 28 1.88 -8.31 10.60
C ARG A 28 2.58 -8.60 11.96
N HIS A 29 2.53 -9.84 12.48
CA HIS A 29 2.84 -10.12 13.90
C HIS A 29 4.33 -10.32 14.27
N ARG A 30 5.25 -10.49 13.32
CA ARG A 30 6.71 -10.53 13.60
C ARG A 30 7.45 -9.21 13.30
N TYR A 31 6.75 -8.22 12.75
CA TYR A 31 7.32 -6.94 12.28
C TYR A 31 7.55 -5.91 13.41
N ASN A 32 6.71 -5.92 14.44
CA ASN A 32 6.55 -4.77 15.34
C ASN A 32 7.54 -4.68 16.52
N GLN A 33 8.34 -5.71 16.82
CA GLN A 33 9.10 -5.72 18.09
C GLN A 33 10.50 -5.06 18.03
N PHE A 34 11.05 -4.75 16.84
CA PHE A 34 12.46 -4.29 16.72
C PHE A 34 12.75 -3.22 15.65
N GLN A 35 11.75 -2.47 15.14
CA GLN A 35 11.96 -1.54 14.01
C GLN A 35 11.59 -0.07 14.26
N SER A 36 11.31 0.34 15.51
CA SER A 36 10.95 1.74 15.79
C SER A 36 12.07 2.75 15.46
N SER A 37 13.34 2.31 15.50
CA SER A 37 14.52 3.14 15.19
C SER A 37 14.87 3.24 13.71
N LEU A 38 14.29 2.40 12.85
CA LEU A 38 14.61 2.39 11.41
C LEU A 38 13.91 3.55 10.68
N SER A 39 14.61 4.10 9.70
CA SER A 39 14.05 5.02 8.70
C SER A 39 12.97 4.34 7.85
N THR A 40 12.24 5.15 7.07
CA THR A 40 11.16 4.62 6.21
C THR A 40 11.72 3.75 5.08
N GLU A 41 12.87 4.15 4.54
CA GLU A 41 13.58 3.42 3.49
C GLU A 41 14.15 2.10 4.01
N GLU A 42 14.78 2.08 5.18
CA GLU A 42 15.29 0.83 5.78
C GLU A 42 14.18 -0.18 6.07
N LYS A 43 13.00 0.29 6.55
CA LYS A 43 11.84 -0.59 6.77
C LYS A 43 11.32 -1.16 5.46
N PHE A 44 11.22 -0.30 4.43
CA PHE A 44 10.81 -0.71 3.09
C PHE A 44 11.77 -1.75 2.52
N GLU A 45 13.07 -1.46 2.50
CA GLU A 45 14.09 -2.34 1.95
C GLU A 45 14.14 -3.70 2.64
N ARG A 46 14.04 -3.75 3.97
CA ARG A 46 13.99 -5.03 4.69
C ARG A 46 12.79 -5.89 4.29
N VAL A 47 11.62 -5.28 4.08
CA VAL A 47 10.44 -6.03 3.65
C VAL A 47 10.58 -6.48 2.20
N MET A 48 11.12 -5.63 1.32
CA MET A 48 11.36 -5.98 -0.08
C MET A 48 12.41 -7.08 -0.24
N GLU A 49 13.46 -7.07 0.59
CA GLU A 49 14.45 -8.15 0.65
C GLU A 49 13.83 -9.48 1.08
N GLN A 50 12.92 -9.47 2.07
CA GLN A 50 12.18 -10.68 2.48
C GLN A 50 11.27 -11.19 1.37
N VAL A 51 10.53 -10.29 0.71
CA VAL A 51 9.69 -10.63 -0.45
C VAL A 51 10.55 -11.25 -1.54
N GLN A 52 11.68 -10.64 -1.90
CA GLN A 52 12.57 -11.14 -2.95
C GLN A 52 13.20 -12.48 -2.59
N THR A 53 13.59 -12.67 -1.33
CA THR A 53 14.17 -13.94 -0.85
C THR A 53 13.15 -15.09 -0.93
N PHE A 54 11.89 -14.82 -0.59
CA PHE A 54 10.85 -15.85 -0.57
C PHE A 54 10.22 -16.11 -1.94
N THR A 55 9.94 -15.05 -2.70
CA THR A 55 9.21 -15.15 -3.98
C THR A 55 10.13 -15.19 -5.20
N GLY A 56 11.39 -14.76 -5.07
CA GLY A 56 12.30 -14.52 -6.19
C GLY A 56 12.05 -13.21 -6.95
N LEU A 57 11.01 -12.43 -6.60
CA LEU A 57 10.63 -11.22 -7.30
C LEU A 57 11.25 -9.97 -6.69
N ASP A 58 11.79 -9.07 -7.52
CA ASP A 58 12.11 -7.71 -7.13
C ASP A 58 10.94 -6.78 -7.51
N VAL A 59 10.08 -6.47 -6.53
CA VAL A 59 8.86 -5.66 -6.73
C VAL A 59 8.94 -4.27 -6.08
N ARG A 60 10.15 -3.79 -5.80
CA ARG A 60 10.37 -2.50 -5.13
C ARG A 60 9.66 -1.37 -5.85
N MET A 61 9.78 -1.31 -7.17
CA MET A 61 9.19 -0.23 -7.96
C MET A 61 7.67 -0.28 -7.92
N GLU A 62 7.08 -1.46 -8.04
CA GLU A 62 5.64 -1.72 -8.04
C GLU A 62 5.03 -1.39 -6.69
N VAL A 63 5.66 -1.84 -5.59
CA VAL A 63 5.19 -1.53 -4.23
C VAL A 63 5.39 -0.05 -3.93
N ALA A 64 6.51 0.57 -4.29
CA ALA A 64 6.69 2.00 -4.11
C ALA A 64 5.66 2.82 -4.92
N ARG A 65 5.33 2.38 -6.15
CA ARG A 65 4.26 2.98 -6.96
C ARG A 65 2.89 2.85 -6.30
N MET A 66 2.59 1.69 -5.71
CA MET A 66 1.38 1.48 -4.90
C MET A 66 1.30 2.47 -3.74
N LEU A 67 2.38 2.65 -2.98
CA LEU A 67 2.42 3.61 -1.86
C LEU A 67 2.30 5.06 -2.34
N ALA A 68 2.85 5.39 -3.52
CA ALA A 68 2.67 6.69 -4.14
C ALA A 68 1.22 6.94 -4.55
N PHE A 69 0.54 5.92 -5.07
CA PHE A 69 -0.90 5.97 -5.35
C PHE A 69 -1.72 6.12 -4.06
N ASP A 70 -1.39 5.37 -3.01
CA ASP A 70 -2.03 5.49 -1.69
C ASP A 70 -1.89 6.91 -1.11
N ALA A 71 -0.76 7.58 -1.35
CA ALA A 71 -0.57 8.98 -0.96
C ALA A 71 -1.49 9.96 -1.71
N LEU A 72 -1.76 9.70 -2.99
CA LEU A 72 -2.72 10.49 -3.77
C LEU A 72 -4.14 10.35 -3.22
N ILE A 73 -4.55 9.11 -2.91
CA ILE A 73 -5.92 8.83 -2.47
C ILE A 73 -6.10 8.90 -0.94
N LEU A 74 -5.04 9.17 -0.18
CA LEU A 74 -5.04 9.13 1.29
C LEU A 74 -5.52 7.79 1.86
N ASN A 75 -5.05 6.68 1.32
CA ASN A 75 -5.39 5.34 1.82
C ASN A 75 -4.70 5.08 3.16
N GLU A 76 -5.47 5.02 4.24
CA GLU A 76 -4.91 4.83 5.59
C GLU A 76 -4.85 3.37 6.03
N ASP A 77 -5.36 2.45 5.21
CA ASP A 77 -5.40 1.03 5.53
C ASP A 77 -4.53 0.16 4.63
N ARG A 78 -3.52 0.76 3.97
CA ARG A 78 -2.41 0.02 3.35
C ARG A 78 -1.47 -0.57 4.39
N HIS A 79 -1.88 -1.63 5.07
CA HIS A 79 -0.97 -2.42 5.90
C HIS A 79 -0.31 -3.54 5.09
N THR A 80 0.72 -4.18 5.64
CA THR A 80 1.48 -5.24 4.95
C THR A 80 0.61 -6.42 4.50
N ASN A 81 -0.47 -6.76 5.24
CA ASN A 81 -1.40 -7.80 4.80
C ASN A 81 -2.25 -7.39 3.57
N ASN A 82 -2.28 -6.10 3.22
CA ASN A 82 -2.96 -5.55 2.03
C ASN A 82 -1.96 -5.36 0.86
N ILE A 83 -0.82 -6.04 0.93
CA ILE A 83 0.15 -6.25 -0.14
C ILE A 83 0.20 -7.76 -0.34
N LEU A 84 -0.46 -8.25 -1.39
CA LEU A 84 -0.65 -9.68 -1.63
C LEU A 84 0.15 -10.17 -2.81
N PHE A 85 0.55 -11.43 -2.74
CA PHE A 85 1.16 -12.15 -3.86
C PHE A 85 0.30 -13.35 -4.21
N LEU A 86 0.15 -13.59 -5.52
CA LEU A 86 -0.49 -14.77 -6.06
C LEU A 86 0.60 -15.76 -6.48
N TYR A 87 0.42 -17.01 -6.10
CA TYR A 87 1.24 -18.12 -6.57
C TYR A 87 0.46 -18.95 -7.58
N ASP A 88 1.05 -19.14 -8.74
CA ASP A 88 0.59 -20.12 -9.72
C ASP A 88 1.26 -21.48 -9.41
N PRO A 89 0.51 -22.52 -9.00
CA PRO A 89 1.09 -23.82 -8.68
C PRO A 89 1.48 -24.65 -9.91
N PHE A 90 0.94 -24.33 -11.10
CA PHE A 90 1.27 -25.02 -12.34
C PHE A 90 2.59 -24.50 -12.88
N GLU A 91 2.70 -23.17 -13.02
CA GLU A 91 3.92 -22.50 -13.50
C GLU A 91 4.98 -22.35 -12.40
N LYS A 92 4.59 -22.54 -11.13
CA LYS A 92 5.42 -22.36 -9.92
C LYS A 92 6.00 -20.94 -9.82
N THR A 93 5.23 -19.96 -10.24
CA THR A 93 5.62 -18.55 -10.28
C THR A 93 4.82 -17.71 -9.31
N TRP A 94 5.48 -16.72 -8.72
CA TRP A 94 4.84 -15.67 -7.95
C TRP A 94 4.53 -14.46 -8.84
N GLN A 95 3.49 -13.71 -8.48
CA GLN A 95 3.23 -12.37 -8.99
C GLN A 95 2.66 -11.48 -7.89
N LEU A 96 2.95 -10.17 -7.96
CA LEU A 96 2.29 -9.18 -7.10
C LEU A 96 0.82 -9.01 -7.54
N THR A 97 -0.09 -8.97 -6.58
CA THR A 97 -1.53 -8.77 -6.85
C THR A 97 -1.78 -7.35 -7.38
N PRO A 98 -2.71 -7.15 -8.32
CA PRO A 98 -3.17 -5.81 -8.71
C PRO A 98 -3.65 -4.98 -7.52
N LEU A 99 -3.68 -3.65 -7.66
CA LEU A 99 -4.17 -2.74 -6.62
C LEU A 99 -5.60 -3.09 -6.21
N PHE A 100 -5.83 -3.29 -4.91
CA PHE A 100 -7.13 -3.61 -4.34
C PHE A 100 -7.27 -3.06 -2.91
N ASP A 101 -8.48 -3.19 -2.36
CA ASP A 101 -8.85 -2.83 -1.00
C ASP A 101 -8.45 -1.39 -0.59
N ASN A 102 -9.07 -0.42 -1.26
CA ASN A 102 -8.89 1.02 -1.01
C ASN A 102 -10.10 1.63 -0.28
N GLY A 103 -10.92 0.82 0.39
CA GLY A 103 -12.19 1.26 0.97
C GLY A 103 -12.06 2.36 2.02
N LEU A 104 -10.95 2.39 2.76
CA LEU A 104 -10.58 3.42 3.73
C LEU A 104 -9.61 4.45 3.12
N SER A 105 -10.03 5.04 2.00
CA SER A 105 -9.33 6.12 1.30
C SER A 105 -10.23 7.34 1.17
N LEU A 106 -9.66 8.48 0.75
CA LEU A 106 -10.38 9.70 0.41
C LEU A 106 -11.28 10.20 1.56
N LEU A 107 -10.86 9.92 2.81
CA LEU A 107 -11.60 10.27 4.02
C LEU A 107 -13.01 9.67 4.06
N SER A 108 -13.18 8.45 3.53
CA SER A 108 -14.49 7.80 3.38
C SER A 108 -15.16 7.43 4.71
N ASP A 109 -14.41 7.18 5.78
CA ASP A 109 -14.99 6.86 7.08
C ASP A 109 -15.58 8.11 7.76
N GLU A 110 -16.90 8.29 7.69
CA GLU A 110 -17.56 9.45 8.28
C GLU A 110 -17.55 9.46 9.82
N LYS A 111 -17.26 8.33 10.48
CA LYS A 111 -17.13 8.30 11.94
C LYS A 111 -15.84 9.00 12.36
N ASP A 112 -14.75 8.74 11.65
CA ASP A 112 -13.44 9.34 11.93
C ASP A 112 -13.27 10.71 11.26
N TYR A 113 -13.94 10.90 10.11
CA TYR A 113 -13.92 12.10 9.29
C TYR A 113 -15.33 12.70 9.13
N THR A 114 -15.83 13.29 10.21
CA THR A 114 -17.17 13.88 10.24
C THR A 114 -17.34 15.03 9.24
N SER A 115 -18.45 14.98 8.49
CA SER A 115 -18.90 16.07 7.60
C SER A 115 -18.97 17.42 8.31
N GLY A 116 -18.64 18.49 7.58
CA GLY A 116 -18.59 19.86 8.10
C GLY A 116 -17.25 20.24 8.76
N THR A 117 -16.38 19.27 9.06
CA THR A 117 -15.01 19.56 9.50
C THR A 117 -14.15 19.98 8.30
N PRO A 118 -13.35 21.06 8.39
CA PRO A 118 -12.44 21.45 7.32
C PRO A 118 -11.48 20.34 6.89
N LEU A 119 -11.30 20.14 5.57
CA LEU A 119 -10.40 19.12 5.02
C LEU A 119 -8.97 19.23 5.53
N SER A 120 -8.48 20.45 5.78
CA SER A 120 -7.14 20.69 6.33
C SER A 120 -6.95 20.07 7.71
N ILE A 121 -8.02 19.96 8.51
CA ILE A 121 -8.01 19.30 9.82
C ILE A 121 -8.14 17.79 9.63
N LEU A 122 -9.06 17.34 8.79
CA LEU A 122 -9.27 15.91 8.51
C LEU A 122 -8.01 15.24 8.00
N LYS A 123 -7.31 15.84 7.02
CA LYS A 123 -6.05 15.32 6.46
C LYS A 123 -4.93 15.14 7.49
N ARG A 124 -4.90 15.94 8.56
CA ARG A 124 -3.87 15.81 9.63
C ARG A 124 -4.08 14.57 10.51
N LYS A 125 -5.32 14.09 10.59
CA LYS A 125 -5.67 12.88 11.36
C LYS A 125 -5.23 11.61 10.65
N VAL A 126 -5.39 11.56 9.32
CA VAL A 126 -5.05 10.40 8.49
C VAL A 126 -3.59 10.01 8.68
N LYS A 127 -3.32 8.74 8.92
CA LYS A 127 -1.96 8.20 9.03
C LYS A 127 -1.71 7.18 7.93
N ALA A 128 -0.58 7.32 7.26
CA ALA A 128 -0.13 6.32 6.30
C ALA A 128 0.33 5.03 7.00
N LYS A 129 0.34 3.95 6.23
CA LYS A 129 0.87 2.63 6.58
C LYS A 129 1.54 2.05 5.32
N PRO A 130 2.45 1.05 5.43
CA PRO A 130 2.87 0.36 6.64
C PRO A 130 4.20 0.86 7.23
N PHE A 131 4.97 1.66 6.49
CA PHE A 131 6.36 1.97 6.84
C PHE A 131 6.51 3.28 7.61
N ASN A 132 5.63 4.25 7.32
CA ASN A 132 5.57 5.52 8.02
C ASN A 132 4.13 6.01 8.18
N SER A 133 3.86 6.76 9.24
CA SER A 133 2.59 7.44 9.47
C SER A 133 2.37 8.69 8.61
N HIS A 134 3.38 9.12 7.85
CA HIS A 134 3.31 10.28 6.94
C HIS A 134 3.37 9.83 5.48
N PHE A 135 2.35 10.19 4.70
CA PHE A 135 2.30 9.89 3.27
C PHE A 135 3.50 10.45 2.50
N SER A 136 3.99 11.65 2.84
CA SER A 136 5.14 12.26 2.17
C SER A 136 6.42 11.42 2.28
N LYS A 137 6.63 10.77 3.44
CA LYS A 137 7.77 9.88 3.66
C LYS A 137 7.63 8.54 2.92
N GLN A 138 6.40 8.07 2.69
CA GLN A 138 6.19 6.88 1.86
C GLN A 138 6.30 7.21 0.38
N LEU A 139 5.74 8.35 -0.05
CA LEU A 139 5.85 8.84 -1.42
C LEU A 139 7.31 8.99 -1.84
N SER A 140 8.20 9.41 -0.93
CA SER A 140 9.62 9.54 -1.24
C SER A 140 10.32 8.22 -1.58
N LEU A 141 9.72 7.06 -1.29
CA LEU A 141 10.23 5.75 -1.71
C LEU A 141 10.09 5.55 -3.23
N TYR A 142 9.12 6.20 -3.87
CA TYR A 142 8.92 6.08 -5.31
C TYR A 142 9.91 6.97 -6.05
N LYS A 143 10.79 6.32 -6.83
CA LYS A 143 11.81 6.99 -7.67
C LYS A 143 11.57 6.78 -9.17
N GLY A 144 10.45 6.16 -9.53
CA GLY A 144 10.09 5.91 -10.92
C GLY A 144 9.57 7.15 -11.65
N PRO A 145 9.29 7.03 -12.96
CA PRO A 145 8.68 8.10 -13.73
C PRO A 145 7.27 8.44 -13.21
N PRO A 146 6.76 9.66 -13.45
CA PRO A 146 5.35 9.97 -13.21
C PRO A 146 4.45 8.92 -13.89
N PHE A 147 3.46 8.43 -13.16
CA PHE A 147 2.55 7.38 -13.62
C PHE A 147 1.07 7.81 -13.59
N ILE A 148 0.82 9.06 -13.23
CA ILE A 148 -0.52 9.68 -13.21
C ILE A 148 -0.42 10.98 -13.98
N ASP A 149 -1.18 11.08 -15.06
CA ASP A 149 -1.40 12.34 -15.76
C ASP A 149 -2.47 13.14 -14.99
N ILE A 150 -1.99 14.10 -14.21
CA ILE A 150 -2.83 14.90 -13.33
C ILE A 150 -3.78 15.82 -14.10
N ASP A 151 -3.36 16.33 -15.26
CA ASP A 151 -4.16 17.25 -16.07
C ASP A 151 -5.29 16.50 -16.76
N THR A 152 -4.99 15.34 -17.34
CA THR A 152 -6.02 14.44 -17.89
C THR A 152 -6.98 13.96 -16.80
N PHE A 153 -6.48 13.64 -15.60
CA PHE A 153 -7.33 13.26 -14.47
C PHE A 153 -8.32 14.36 -14.10
N PHE A 154 -7.86 15.59 -13.87
CA PHE A 154 -8.75 16.70 -13.50
C PHE A 154 -9.69 17.11 -14.63
N THR A 155 -9.24 17.00 -15.90
CA THR A 155 -10.11 17.22 -17.05
C THR A 155 -11.27 16.23 -17.06
N LYS A 156 -10.99 14.94 -16.85
CA LYS A 156 -12.03 13.90 -16.76
C LYS A 156 -12.91 14.06 -15.52
N LEU A 157 -12.34 14.44 -14.39
CA LEU A 157 -13.08 14.71 -13.15
C LEU A 157 -14.03 15.90 -13.28
N ALA A 158 -13.68 16.90 -14.10
CA ALA A 158 -14.55 18.05 -14.37
C ALA A 158 -15.66 17.71 -15.37
N GLN A 159 -15.41 16.80 -16.31
CA GLN A 159 -16.36 16.41 -17.37
C GLN A 159 -17.35 15.30 -16.95
N THR A 160 -17.07 14.61 -15.84
CA THR A 160 -17.94 13.53 -15.35
C THR A 160 -19.30 14.05 -14.88
N THR A 161 -20.35 13.26 -15.11
CA THR A 161 -21.69 13.50 -14.54
C THR A 161 -21.87 12.85 -13.17
N VAL A 162 -20.91 12.03 -12.73
CA VAL A 162 -20.95 11.34 -11.45
C VAL A 162 -20.62 12.31 -10.33
N ASP A 163 -21.49 12.39 -9.32
CA ASP A 163 -21.16 13.09 -8.08
C ASP A 163 -20.25 12.23 -7.21
N PHE A 164 -18.97 12.62 -7.16
CA PHE A 164 -17.96 11.96 -6.33
C PHE A 164 -17.95 12.48 -4.87
N GLY A 165 -18.78 13.46 -4.52
CA GLY A 165 -18.91 13.98 -3.16
C GLY A 165 -17.56 14.34 -2.53
N ARG A 166 -17.30 13.79 -1.33
CA ARG A 166 -16.06 14.03 -0.56
C ARG A 166 -14.79 13.69 -1.34
N ALA A 167 -14.81 12.64 -2.17
CA ALA A 167 -13.64 12.25 -2.96
C ALA A 167 -13.17 13.39 -3.87
N LYS A 168 -14.10 14.08 -4.54
CA LYS A 168 -13.79 15.24 -5.38
C LYS A 168 -13.14 16.35 -4.57
N GLN A 169 -13.69 16.67 -3.40
CA GLN A 169 -13.18 17.71 -2.50
C GLN A 169 -11.74 17.39 -2.05
N VAL A 170 -11.43 16.12 -1.75
CA VAL A 170 -10.08 15.67 -1.37
C VAL A 170 -9.08 15.89 -2.50
N PHE A 171 -9.44 15.54 -3.74
CA PHE A 171 -8.57 15.75 -4.90
C PHE A 171 -8.33 17.23 -5.19
N GLU A 172 -9.39 18.05 -5.20
CA GLU A 172 -9.28 19.50 -5.44
C GLU A 172 -8.45 20.20 -4.36
N TYR A 173 -8.58 19.79 -3.10
CA TYR A 173 -7.74 20.29 -2.02
C TYR A 173 -6.26 19.92 -2.24
N GLY A 174 -5.96 18.70 -2.70
CA GLY A 174 -4.60 18.24 -2.98
C GLY A 174 -3.94 18.90 -4.20
N ARG A 175 -4.71 19.52 -5.10
CA ARG A 175 -4.18 20.27 -6.25
C ARG A 175 -3.70 21.67 -5.87
N THR A 176 -4.29 22.27 -4.84
CA THR A 176 -4.07 23.67 -4.46
C THR A 176 -2.91 23.86 -3.47
N HIS A 177 -2.32 22.77 -2.97
CA HIS A 177 -1.30 22.74 -1.92
C HIS A 177 -0.28 21.63 -2.21
#